data_AF-A0A1S1HT84-F1
#
_entry.id   AF-A0A1S1HT84-F1
#
_cell.length_a   1.000
_cell.length_b   1.000
_cell.length_c   1.000
_cell.angle_alpha   90.00
_cell.angle_beta   90.00
_cell.angle_gamma   90.00
#
_symmetry.space_group_name_H-M   'P 1'
#
loop_
_entity.id
_entity.type
_entity.pdbx_description
1 polymer ?
#
loop_
_entity_poly.entity_id
_entity_poly.type
_entity_poly.pdbx_seq_one_letter_code
_entity_poly.pdbx_strand_id
1 'polypeptide(L)'
;MHASAVNTSAVPRRTFLPAYRSADSFPIYFGPHAAHNEPGIKLLRGQISRKARVDQGVHYLPIAKTEFGSIYEIQEGSNENKAIDAMKKTGYAV
;
A
#
# COMPACT_ATOMS: atom_id res chain seq x y z
N MET A 1 -12.94 -21.49 6.74
CA MET A 1 -14.39 -21.47 7.03
C MET A 1 -14.57 -21.15 8.51
N HIS A 2 -15.46 -20.24 8.89
CA HIS A 2 -15.71 -19.89 10.30
C HIS A 2 -17.21 -19.76 10.56
N ALA A 3 -17.63 -19.95 11.81
CA ALA A 3 -19.03 -19.81 12.25
C ALA A 3 -19.08 -19.22 13.67
N SER A 4 -20.24 -18.70 14.07
CA SER A 4 -20.49 -18.20 15.43
C SER A 4 -21.83 -18.73 15.93
N ALA A 5 -21.90 -19.06 17.22
CA ALA A 5 -23.14 -19.47 17.88
C ALA A 5 -24.05 -18.25 18.17
N VAL A 6 -25.35 -18.51 18.33
CA VAL A 6 -26.34 -17.50 18.71
C VAL A 6 -26.08 -17.03 20.15
N ASN A 7 -26.10 -15.71 20.38
CA ASN A 7 -26.03 -15.17 21.74
C ASN A 7 -27.40 -15.29 22.41
N THR A 8 -27.53 -16.15 23.41
CA THR A 8 -28.76 -16.35 24.20
C THR A 8 -28.82 -15.51 25.47
N SER A 9 -27.78 -14.72 25.76
CA SER A 9 -27.71 -13.89 26.96
C SER A 9 -28.30 -12.49 26.76
N ALA A 10 -28.61 -11.81 27.87
CA ALA A 10 -29.01 -10.41 27.87
C ALA A 10 -27.83 -9.42 27.76
N VAL A 11 -26.60 -9.92 27.58
CA VAL A 11 -25.37 -9.10 27.58
C VAL A 11 -24.79 -8.98 26.16
N PRO A 12 -24.39 -7.78 25.72
CA PRO A 12 -23.80 -7.59 24.40
C PRO A 12 -22.37 -8.17 24.31
N ARG A 13 -22.09 -8.92 23.24
CA ARG A 13 -20.73 -9.36 22.90
C ARG A 13 -20.02 -8.27 22.10
N ARG A 14 -18.95 -7.68 22.66
CA ARG A 14 -18.10 -6.69 21.99
C ARG A 14 -16.75 -7.32 21.66
N THR A 15 -16.26 -7.11 20.44
CA THR A 15 -14.96 -7.64 20.00
C THR A 15 -14.28 -6.61 19.11
N PHE A 16 -13.01 -6.32 19.41
CA PHE A 16 -12.14 -5.51 18.55
C PHE A 16 -11.30 -6.45 17.70
N LEU A 17 -11.38 -6.30 16.38
CA LEU A 17 -10.74 -7.21 15.42
C LEU A 17 -9.72 -6.43 14.57
N PRO A 18 -8.48 -6.24 15.06
CA PRO A 18 -7.44 -5.60 14.27
C PRO A 18 -6.95 -6.56 13.18
N ALA A 19 -6.75 -6.02 11.98
CA ALA A 19 -6.13 -6.74 10.88
C ALA A 19 -4.63 -6.42 10.83
N TYR A 20 -3.80 -7.47 10.76
CA TYR A 20 -2.36 -7.36 10.59
C TYR A 20 -1.93 -8.14 9.37
N ARG A 21 -0.81 -7.70 8.78
CA ARG A 21 -0.16 -8.37 7.66
C ARG A 21 1.33 -8.13 7.70
N SER A 22 2.08 -8.94 6.96
CA SER A 22 3.51 -8.71 6.82
C SER A 22 3.76 -7.45 5.98
N ALA A 23 4.88 -6.76 6.24
CA ALA A 23 5.25 -5.56 5.49
C ALA A 23 5.52 -5.85 4.00
N ASP A 24 5.77 -7.11 3.65
CA ASP A 24 5.98 -7.63 2.30
C ASP A 24 4.77 -8.40 1.76
N SER A 25 3.58 -8.23 2.34
CA SER A 25 2.34 -8.68 1.74
C SER A 25 1.93 -7.75 0.59
N PHE A 26 1.31 -8.30 -0.45
CA PHE A 26 0.74 -7.48 -1.52
C PHE A 26 -0.43 -6.63 -0.97
N PRO A 27 -0.57 -5.35 -1.39
CA PRO A 27 -1.67 -4.47 -0.98
C PRO A 27 -3.05 -5.08 -1.24
N ILE A 28 -3.99 -4.89 -0.30
CA ILE A 28 -5.38 -5.40 -0.42
C ILE A 28 -6.18 -4.48 -1.34
N TYR A 29 -5.86 -3.18 -1.35
CA TYR A 29 -6.44 -2.22 -2.29
C TYR A 29 -5.37 -1.77 -3.28
N PHE A 30 -5.73 -1.83 -4.57
CA PHE A 30 -4.88 -1.39 -5.67
C PHE A 30 -5.64 -0.34 -6.47
N GLY A 31 -5.49 0.93 -6.07
CA GLY A 31 -5.90 2.06 -6.86
C GLY A 31 -4.84 2.41 -7.93
N PRO A 32 -5.16 3.29 -8.90
CA PRO A 32 -4.21 3.75 -9.91
C PRO A 32 -2.97 4.46 -9.32
N HIS A 33 -2.99 4.83 -8.03
CA HIS A 33 -1.89 5.44 -7.30
C HIS A 33 -1.40 4.51 -6.20
N ALA A 34 -0.36 3.72 -6.48
CA ALA A 34 0.01 2.65 -5.57
C ALA A 34 0.70 3.05 -4.24
N ALA A 35 0.88 4.35 -4.00
CA ALA A 35 1.25 4.91 -2.69
C ALA A 35 0.06 5.23 -1.79
N HIS A 36 -1.10 5.53 -2.37
CA HIS A 36 -2.35 5.82 -1.63
C HIS A 36 -3.14 4.57 -1.35
N ASN A 37 -2.55 3.40 -1.62
CA ASN A 37 -3.28 2.17 -1.67
C ASN A 37 -3.86 1.75 -0.33
N GLU A 38 -3.37 2.25 0.82
CA GLU A 38 -3.95 1.91 2.11
C GLU A 38 -3.84 3.06 3.13
N PRO A 39 -4.71 4.08 3.05
CA PRO A 39 -4.71 5.16 4.02
C PRO A 39 -5.00 4.61 5.42
N GLY A 40 -4.13 4.94 6.39
CA GLY A 40 -4.31 4.56 7.80
C GLY A 40 -3.57 3.30 8.24
N ILE A 41 -2.79 2.62 7.37
CA ILE A 41 -1.90 1.55 7.83
C ILE A 41 -0.68 2.11 8.55
N LYS A 42 -0.17 1.35 9.52
CA LYS A 42 1.04 1.71 10.27
C LYS A 42 1.93 0.49 10.44
N LEU A 43 3.24 0.70 10.26
CA LEU A 43 4.24 -0.30 10.60
C LEU A 43 4.28 -0.46 12.13
N LEU A 44 3.99 -1.67 12.61
CA LEU A 44 4.01 -1.98 14.04
C LEU A 44 5.34 -2.58 14.50
N ARG A 45 6.03 -3.32 13.61
CA ARG A 45 7.28 -3.99 13.92
C ARG A 45 8.09 -4.23 12.65
N GLY A 46 9.43 -4.18 12.77
CA GLY A 46 10.35 -4.48 11.70
C GLY A 46 10.63 -3.26 10.82
N GLN A 47 10.66 -3.46 9.51
CA GLN A 47 10.95 -2.43 8.53
C GLN A 47 9.92 -2.46 7.41
N ILE A 48 9.70 -1.31 6.78
CA ILE A 48 8.85 -1.19 5.58
C ILE A 48 9.53 -1.96 4.44
N SER A 49 8.79 -2.86 3.78
CA SER A 49 9.29 -3.53 2.58
C SER A 49 8.89 -2.77 1.33
N ARG A 50 9.82 -2.65 0.38
CA ARG A 50 9.54 -2.18 -1.00
C ARG A 50 9.19 -3.33 -1.94
N LYS A 51 9.10 -4.54 -1.42
CA LYS A 51 8.87 -5.78 -2.16
C LYS A 51 7.70 -6.55 -1.56
N ALA A 52 6.85 -7.11 -2.41
CA ALA A 52 5.86 -8.10 -2.03
C ALA A 52 6.38 -9.51 -2.29
N ARG A 53 6.14 -10.43 -1.36
CA ARG A 53 6.28 -11.88 -1.55
C ARG A 53 4.93 -12.45 -1.93
N VAL A 54 4.89 -13.14 -3.06
CA VAL A 54 3.72 -13.88 -3.57
C VAL A 54 4.18 -15.27 -4.00
N ASP A 55 3.26 -16.16 -4.35
CA ASP A 55 3.60 -17.54 -4.74
C ASP A 55 4.56 -17.60 -5.95
N GLN A 56 4.50 -16.60 -6.84
CA GLN A 56 5.39 -16.45 -8.00
C GLN A 56 6.75 -15.81 -7.68
N GLY A 57 7.04 -15.51 -6.41
CA GLY A 57 8.32 -14.97 -5.96
C GLY A 57 8.22 -13.56 -5.39
N VAL A 58 9.24 -12.73 -5.66
CA VAL A 58 9.40 -11.42 -5.04
C VAL A 58 9.25 -10.32 -6.10
N HIS A 59 8.29 -9.42 -5.90
CA HIS A 59 8.00 -8.33 -6.84
C HIS A 59 8.13 -6.97 -6.15
N TYR A 60 8.56 -5.95 -6.88
CA TYR A 60 8.60 -4.59 -6.36
C TYR A 60 7.19 -4.02 -6.22
N LEU A 61 6.92 -3.38 -5.08
CA LEU A 61 5.68 -2.65 -4.87
C LEU A 61 5.74 -1.33 -5.65
N PRO A 62 4.69 -0.98 -6.42
CA PRO A 62 4.65 0.27 -7.18
C PRO A 62 4.37 1.49 -6.29
N ILE A 63 5.17 1.72 -5.25
CA ILE A 63 4.96 2.82 -4.30
C ILE A 63 5.41 4.14 -4.95
N ALA A 64 4.44 4.98 -5.33
CA ALA A 64 4.71 6.34 -5.75
C ALA A 64 5.20 7.20 -4.57
N LYS A 65 6.10 8.15 -4.84
CA LYS A 65 6.58 9.10 -3.82
C LYS A 65 5.63 10.27 -3.62
N THR A 66 4.79 10.55 -4.62
CA THR A 66 3.93 11.72 -4.70
C THR A 66 2.62 11.35 -5.39
N GLU A 67 1.53 12.07 -5.08
CA GLU A 67 0.31 12.00 -5.88
C GLU A 67 0.61 12.48 -7.31
N PHE A 68 0.08 11.78 -8.31
CA PHE A 68 0.10 12.24 -9.70
C PHE A 68 -1.33 12.15 -10.22
N GLY A 69 -1.84 13.22 -10.83
CA GLY A 69 -3.21 13.36 -11.29
C GLY A 69 -3.51 12.57 -12.56
N SER A 70 -2.48 12.23 -13.36
CA SER A 70 -2.65 11.42 -14.56
C SER A 70 -1.38 10.68 -15.01
N ILE A 71 -1.56 9.66 -15.87
CA ILE A 71 -0.45 8.97 -16.55
C ILE A 71 0.34 9.92 -17.48
N TYR A 72 -0.30 10.96 -18.01
CA TYR A 72 0.33 11.95 -18.88
C TYR A 72 1.33 12.81 -18.12
N GLU A 73 1.04 13.17 -16.87
CA GLU A 73 1.99 13.90 -16.01
C GLU A 73 3.27 13.10 -15.74
N ILE A 74 3.15 11.77 -15.62
CA ILE A 74 4.31 10.88 -15.50
C ILE A 74 5.10 10.87 -16.82
N GLN A 75 4.43 10.81 -17.96
CA GLN A 75 5.06 10.74 -19.27
C GLN A 75 5.74 12.06 -19.65
N GLU A 76 5.12 13.20 -19.40
CA GLU A 76 5.71 14.53 -19.63
C GLU A 76 7.01 14.71 -18.85
N GLY A 77 7.02 14.28 -17.58
CA GLY A 77 8.23 14.33 -16.74
C GLY A 77 9.34 13.35 -17.16
N SER A 78 9.03 12.31 -17.94
CA SER A 78 10.02 11.30 -18.39
C SER A 78 10.86 11.77 -19.58
N ASN A 79 10.31 12.66 -20.42
CA ASN A 79 11.00 13.20 -21.60
C ASN A 79 11.95 14.34 -21.25
N GLU A 80 11.85 14.90 -20.04
CA GLU A 80 12.71 15.97 -19.60
C GLU A 80 13.97 15.37 -18.94
N ASN A 81 15.10 15.38 -19.65
CA ASN A 81 16.45 15.16 -19.09
C ASN A 81 16.83 16.35 -18.17
N LYS A 82 16.08 16.53 -17.08
CA LYS A 82 16.35 17.52 -16.06
C LYS A 82 17.32 16.95 -15.03
N ALA A 83 18.24 17.78 -14.54
CA ALA A 83 19.16 17.40 -13.48
C ALA A 83 18.38 16.82 -12.29
N ILE A 84 18.97 15.84 -11.59
CA ILE A 84 18.32 15.04 -10.52
C ILE A 84 17.68 15.94 -9.44
N ASP A 85 18.22 17.14 -9.20
CA ASP A 85 17.67 18.11 -8.26
C ASP A 85 16.33 18.75 -8.72
N ALA A 86 16.11 18.85 -10.02
CA ALA A 86 14.86 19.29 -10.64
C ALA A 86 13.83 18.15 -10.82
N MET A 87 14.27 16.88 -10.74
CA MET A 87 13.40 15.69 -10.76
C MET A 87 12.71 15.41 -9.42
N LYS A 88 12.89 16.25 -8.39
CA LYS A 88 12.13 16.14 -7.12
C LYS A 88 10.60 16.16 -7.30
N LYS A 89 10.10 16.49 -8.49
CA LYS A 89 8.68 16.49 -8.87
C LYS A 89 8.16 15.20 -9.52
N THR A 90 8.98 14.23 -9.92
CA THR A 90 8.49 13.03 -10.61
C THR A 90 8.44 11.82 -9.68
N GLY A 91 7.23 11.28 -9.54
CA GLY A 91 6.72 10.54 -8.39
C GLY A 91 7.17 9.09 -8.21
N TYR A 92 8.37 8.69 -8.63
CA TYR A 92 8.91 7.37 -8.28
C TYR A 92 10.11 7.52 -7.36
N ALA A 93 10.03 6.92 -6.17
CA ALA A 93 11.19 6.77 -5.32
C ALA A 93 12.12 5.73 -5.96
N VAL A 94 13.35 6.13 -6.28
CA VAL A 94 14.46 5.20 -6.57
C VAL A 94 14.84 4.51 -5.28
#